data_AF-A0AAW1CZS5-F1
#
_entry.id   AF-A0AAW1CZS5-F1
#
_cell.length_a   1.000
_cell.length_b   1.000
_cell.length_c   1.000
_cell.angle_alpha   90.00
_cell.angle_beta   90.00
_cell.angle_gamma   90.00
#
_symmetry.space_group_name_H-M   'P 1'
#
loop_
_entity.id
_entity.type
_entity.pdbx_description
1 polymer ?
#
loop_
_entity_poly.entity_id
_entity_poly.type
_entity_poly.pdbx_seq_one_letter_code
_entity_poly.pdbx_strand_id
1 'polypeptide(L)'
;MYKTDPINRKWLERIVYIEDVDEFNYVLENNTSEVILGFIINNSFHVFDEEIEEKVLINYELSREYLMEFYLGFAMREGSVYNKGINRYIAKFRESGLTGHIINMKIFEKVLMKPSLYTVGQRDRNTFKGHKSLTMNELKGIFMVMIIGHIMAGMFALLEQWYFHYFH
;
A
#
# COMPACT_ATOMS: atom_id res chain seq x y z
N MET A 1 -7.83 22.50 4.47
CA MET A 1 -6.69 22.25 5.35
C MET A 1 -5.93 21.02 4.82
N TYR A 2 -5.33 21.11 3.62
CA TYR A 2 -4.69 19.98 2.90
C TYR A 2 -3.32 20.34 2.30
N LYS A 3 -2.80 21.53 2.62
CA LYS A 3 -1.56 22.09 2.05
C LYS A 3 -0.31 21.84 2.90
N THR A 4 -0.40 21.08 3.99
CA THR A 4 0.64 21.06 5.03
C THR A 4 1.46 19.78 5.14
N ASP A 5 1.14 18.70 4.41
CA ASP A 5 2.00 17.50 4.40
C ASP A 5 2.88 17.48 3.13
N PRO A 6 4.21 17.71 3.25
CA PRO A 6 5.13 17.67 2.12
C PRO A 6 5.24 16.28 1.48
N ILE A 7 4.93 15.20 2.20
CA ILE A 7 4.99 13.83 1.68
C ILE A 7 3.83 13.60 0.70
N ASN A 8 2.61 13.97 1.09
CA ASN A 8 1.43 13.81 0.23
C ASN A 8 1.55 14.62 -1.05
N ARG A 9 2.15 15.81 -0.99
CA ARG A 9 2.43 16.62 -2.18
C ARG A 9 3.36 15.92 -3.17
N LYS A 10 4.43 15.27 -2.70
CA LYS A 10 5.35 14.52 -3.57
C LYS A 10 4.68 13.33 -4.24
N TRP A 11 3.75 12.68 -3.56
CA TRP A 11 2.96 11.59 -4.15
C TRP A 11 2.01 12.09 -5.23
N LEU A 12 1.31 13.21 -5.00
CA LEU A 12 0.42 13.83 -5.99
C LEU A 12 1.18 14.26 -7.25
N GLU A 13 2.41 14.75 -7.11
CA GLU A 13 3.28 15.15 -8.25
C GLU A 13 3.77 13.95 -9.10
N ARG A 14 3.62 12.71 -8.61
CA ARG A 14 4.02 11.47 -9.30
C ARG A 14 2.86 10.73 -9.95
N ILE A 15 1.64 11.27 -9.87
CA ILE A 15 0.47 10.64 -10.47
C ILE A 15 0.56 10.80 -11.99
N VAL A 16 0.59 9.68 -12.69
CA VAL A 16 0.44 9.62 -14.14
C VAL A 16 -0.96 9.13 -14.46
N TYR A 17 -1.63 9.81 -15.37
CA TYR A 17 -2.92 9.39 -15.88
C TYR A 17 -2.71 8.65 -17.19
N ILE A 18 -3.24 7.43 -17.27
CA ILE A 18 -3.20 6.58 -18.47
C ILE A 18 -4.66 6.44 -18.93
N GLU A 19 -4.95 6.86 -20.15
CA GLU A 19 -6.31 6.87 -20.71
C GLU A 19 -6.75 5.51 -21.24
N ASP A 20 -5.79 4.71 -21.70
CA ASP A 20 -6.05 3.40 -22.30
C ASP A 20 -5.94 2.28 -21.25
N VAL A 21 -6.99 1.47 -21.16
CA VAL A 21 -7.12 0.42 -20.15
C VAL A 21 -6.17 -0.75 -20.43
N ASP A 22 -5.92 -1.06 -21.69
CA ASP A 22 -4.98 -2.12 -22.08
C ASP A 22 -3.54 -1.70 -21.74
N GLU A 23 -3.16 -0.46 -22.05
CA GLU A 23 -1.89 0.15 -21.63
C GLU A 23 -1.75 0.18 -20.11
N PHE A 24 -2.82 0.55 -19.39
CA PHE A 24 -2.83 0.59 -17.93
C PHE A 24 -2.59 -0.80 -17.33
N ASN A 25 -3.31 -1.82 -17.79
CA ASN A 25 -3.11 -3.20 -17.34
C ASN A 25 -1.71 -3.72 -17.71
N TYR A 26 -1.21 -3.43 -18.92
CA TYR A 26 0.14 -3.80 -19.34
C TYR A 26 1.23 -3.20 -18.45
N VAL A 27 1.12 -1.91 -18.09
CA VAL A 27 2.07 -1.23 -17.21
C VAL A 27 2.06 -1.85 -15.82
N LEU A 28 0.87 -2.11 -15.25
CA LEU A 28 0.75 -2.72 -13.93
C LEU A 28 1.25 -4.17 -13.90
N GLU A 29 1.10 -4.95 -14.98
CA GLU A 29 1.64 -6.31 -15.06
C GLU A 29 3.17 -6.35 -15.13
N ASN A 30 3.77 -5.41 -15.86
CA ASN A 30 5.19 -5.47 -16.21
C ASN A 30 6.09 -4.61 -15.31
N ASN A 31 5.54 -3.73 -14.48
CA ASN A 31 6.32 -2.83 -13.64
C ASN A 31 5.92 -2.93 -12.16
N THR A 32 6.80 -3.55 -11.37
CA THR A 32 6.59 -3.78 -9.92
C THR A 32 6.71 -2.53 -9.06
N SER A 33 7.09 -1.38 -9.64
CA SER A 33 7.31 -0.13 -8.91
C SER A 33 6.07 0.77 -8.90
N GLU A 34 5.04 0.40 -9.65
CA GLU A 34 3.82 1.20 -9.81
C GLU A 34 2.86 1.01 -8.65
N VAL A 35 2.08 2.05 -8.37
CA VAL A 35 1.08 2.06 -7.29
C VAL A 35 -0.29 2.34 -7.87
N ILE A 36 -1.26 1.52 -7.47
CA ILE A 36 -2.66 1.72 -7.83
C ILE A 36 -3.30 2.64 -6.79
N LEU A 37 -3.86 3.76 -7.26
CA LEU A 37 -4.65 4.64 -6.41
C LEU A 37 -6.11 4.18 -6.37
N GLY A 38 -6.69 4.24 -5.18
CA GLY A 38 -8.07 3.90 -4.94
C GLY A 38 -8.58 4.62 -3.69
N PHE A 39 -9.76 4.22 -3.25
CA PHE A 39 -10.42 4.75 -2.08
C PHE A 39 -10.95 3.64 -1.19
N ILE A 40 -11.06 3.94 0.11
CA ILE A 40 -11.56 2.99 1.09
C ILE A 40 -12.93 3.47 1.58
N ILE A 41 -13.94 2.61 1.50
CA ILE A 41 -15.27 2.83 2.07
C ILE A 41 -15.62 1.62 2.93
N ASN A 42 -15.97 1.85 4.20
CA ASN A 42 -16.35 0.80 5.15
C ASN A 42 -15.37 -0.40 5.18
N ASN A 43 -14.06 -0.11 5.25
CA ASN A 43 -12.97 -1.09 5.23
C ASN A 43 -12.86 -1.95 3.95
N SER A 44 -13.51 -1.55 2.86
CA SER A 44 -13.34 -2.15 1.54
C SER A 44 -12.53 -1.19 0.66
N PHE A 45 -11.48 -1.70 0.03
CA PHE A 45 -10.71 -0.96 -0.97
C PHE A 45 -11.42 -1.03 -2.32
N HIS A 46 -11.43 0.10 -3.01
CA HIS A 46 -12.04 0.26 -4.31
C HIS A 46 -11.08 1.04 -5.19
N VAL A 47 -10.82 0.55 -6.39
CA VAL A 47 -10.10 1.29 -7.42
C VAL A 47 -11.06 2.26 -8.11
N PHE A 48 -10.53 3.37 -8.63
CA PHE A 48 -11.33 4.35 -9.37
C PHE A 48 -11.81 3.80 -10.72
N ASP A 49 -11.00 2.93 -11.33
CA ASP A 49 -11.30 2.30 -12.60
C ASP A 49 -11.67 0.84 -12.39
N GLU A 50 -12.91 0.49 -12.71
CA GLU A 50 -13.38 -0.88 -12.55
C GLU A 50 -12.79 -1.83 -13.61
N GLU A 51 -12.12 -1.33 -14.65
CA GLU A 51 -11.64 -2.14 -15.78
C GLU A 51 -10.28 -2.81 -15.55
N ILE A 52 -9.68 -2.63 -14.37
CA ILE A 52 -8.44 -3.32 -13.98
C ILE A 52 -8.70 -4.83 -13.88
N GLU A 53 -7.86 -5.61 -14.55
CA GLU A 53 -7.99 -7.06 -14.58
C GLU A 53 -7.66 -7.68 -13.20
N GLU A 54 -8.48 -8.65 -12.80
CA GLU A 54 -8.37 -9.37 -11.52
C GLU A 54 -6.98 -10.00 -11.31
N LYS A 55 -6.38 -10.55 -12.38
CA LYS A 55 -5.03 -11.14 -12.34
C LYS A 55 -3.93 -10.16 -11.94
N VAL A 56 -4.10 -8.87 -12.28
CA VAL A 56 -3.14 -7.80 -11.94
C VAL A 56 -3.20 -7.54 -10.44
N LEU A 57 -4.42 -7.34 -9.93
CA LEU A 57 -4.68 -7.00 -8.52
C LEU A 57 -4.21 -8.08 -7.53
N ILE A 58 -4.16 -9.35 -7.95
CA ILE A 58 -3.65 -10.46 -7.13
C ILE A 58 -2.19 -10.25 -6.72
N ASN A 59 -1.40 -9.43 -7.41
CA ASN A 59 0.00 -9.19 -7.07
C ASN A 59 0.21 -7.98 -6.15
N TYR A 60 -0.85 -7.23 -5.86
CA TYR A 60 -0.79 -6.02 -5.04
C TYR A 60 -1.16 -6.28 -3.58
N GLU A 61 -0.66 -5.40 -2.71
CA GLU A 61 -1.01 -5.33 -1.29
C GLU A 61 -1.51 -3.91 -0.97
N LEU A 62 -2.46 -3.83 -0.04
CA LEU A 62 -2.98 -2.56 0.41
C LEU A 62 -1.95 -1.86 1.32
N SER A 63 -1.62 -0.60 1.05
CA SER A 63 -0.88 0.21 2.00
C SER A 63 -1.77 0.60 3.18
N ARG A 64 -1.16 0.72 4.38
CA ARG A 64 -1.84 1.26 5.58
C ARG A 64 -1.87 2.79 5.60
N GLU A 65 -1.14 3.43 4.69
CA GLU A 65 -1.09 4.88 4.59
C GLU A 65 -2.24 5.40 3.74
N TYR A 66 -2.91 6.44 4.24
CA TYR A 66 -3.98 7.14 3.54
C TYR A 66 -3.42 8.45 2.98
N LEU A 67 -3.49 8.63 1.66
CA LEU A 67 -3.01 9.85 0.99
C LEU A 67 -3.88 11.07 1.34
N MET A 68 -5.20 10.88 1.33
CA MET A 68 -6.16 11.93 1.66
C MET A 68 -7.50 11.36 2.11
N GLU A 69 -8.17 12.07 3.00
CA GLU A 69 -9.57 11.85 3.34
C GLU A 69 -10.44 12.83 2.54
N PHE A 70 -11.46 12.32 1.87
CA PHE A 70 -12.42 13.12 1.13
C PHE A 70 -13.85 12.82 1.61
N TYR A 71 -14.69 13.84 1.50
CA TYR A 71 -16.11 13.74 1.87
C TYR A 71 -16.97 13.93 0.63
N LEU A 72 -17.94 13.03 0.46
CA LEU A 72 -18.98 13.19 -0.54
C LEU A 72 -20.11 14.04 0.06
N GLY A 73 -20.60 14.99 -0.73
CA GLY A 73 -21.67 15.88 -0.32
C GLY A 73 -22.54 16.30 -1.50
N PHE A 74 -23.72 16.82 -1.20
CA PHE A 74 -24.61 17.39 -2.20
C PHE A 74 -24.32 18.88 -2.33
N ALA A 75 -23.98 19.32 -3.55
CA ALA A 75 -23.87 20.73 -3.86
C ALA A 75 -25.25 21.29 -4.21
N MET A 76 -25.63 22.39 -3.55
CA MET A 76 -26.88 23.10 -3.80
C MET A 76 -26.58 24.59 -4.01
N ARG A 77 -27.42 25.27 -4.79
CA ARG A 77 -27.30 26.72 -4.99
C ARG A 77 -27.38 27.45 -3.66
N GLU A 78 -26.55 28.48 -3.50
CA GLU A 78 -26.60 29.36 -2.35
C GLU A 78 -28.01 29.96 -2.20
N GLY A 79 -28.54 29.97 -0.96
CA GLY A 79 -29.90 30.43 -0.67
C GLY A 79 -31.03 29.43 -0.98
N SER A 80 -30.73 28.22 -1.46
CA SER A 80 -31.76 27.20 -1.70
C SER A 80 -32.57 26.89 -0.43
N VAL A 81 -33.90 26.92 -0.55
CA VAL A 81 -34.84 26.56 0.52
C VAL A 81 -34.69 25.10 0.98
N TYR A 82 -34.10 24.25 0.14
CA TYR A 82 -33.91 22.83 0.42
C TYR A 82 -32.68 22.54 1.27
N ASN A 83 -31.73 23.48 1.42
CA ASN A 83 -30.46 23.26 2.13
C ASN A 83 -30.68 22.71 3.54
N LYS A 84 -31.56 23.37 4.31
CA LYS A 84 -31.85 22.98 5.69
C LYS A 84 -32.58 21.63 5.77
N GLY A 85 -33.51 21.39 4.84
CA GLY A 85 -34.27 20.14 4.77
C GLY A 85 -33.38 18.95 4.45
N ILE A 86 -32.60 19.05 3.38
CA ILE A 86 -31.68 17.99 2.95
C ILE A 86 -30.62 17.70 4.01
N ASN A 87 -30.01 18.72 4.63
CA ASN A 87 -29.05 18.49 5.70
C ASN A 87 -29.65 17.74 6.88
N ARG A 88 -30.91 18.03 7.25
CA ARG A 88 -31.62 17.31 8.31
C ARG A 88 -31.87 15.85 7.93
N TYR A 89 -32.27 15.57 6.68
CA TYR A 89 -32.47 14.19 6.23
C TYR A 89 -31.15 13.42 6.18
N ILE A 90 -30.07 14.01 5.67
CA ILE A 90 -28.74 13.40 5.66
C ILE A 90 -28.31 13.05 7.08
N ALA A 91 -28.49 13.97 8.04
CA ALA A 91 -28.18 13.71 9.45
C ALA A 91 -29.00 12.53 9.99
N LYS A 92 -30.31 12.52 9.75
CA LYS A 92 -31.20 11.43 10.20
C LYS A 92 -30.86 10.07 9.57
N PHE A 93 -30.49 10.03 8.29
CA PHE A 93 -30.08 8.79 7.62
C PHE A 93 -28.74 8.27 8.14
N ARG A 94 -27.82 9.18 8.47
CA ARG A 94 -26.56 8.83 9.12
C ARG A 94 -26.77 8.30 10.54
N GLU A 95 -27.56 9.01 11.35
CA GLU A 95 -27.86 8.66 12.75
C GLU A 95 -28.63 7.35 12.88
N SER A 96 -29.53 7.05 11.94
CA SER A 96 -30.25 5.77 11.90
C SER A 96 -29.40 4.59 11.41
N GLY A 97 -28.18 4.84 10.91
CA GLY A 97 -27.34 3.82 10.31
C GLY A 97 -27.79 3.35 8.92
N LEU A 98 -28.87 3.90 8.37
CA LEU A 98 -29.41 3.51 7.07
C LEU A 98 -28.39 3.73 5.94
N THR A 99 -27.65 4.85 6.00
CA THR A 99 -26.59 5.13 5.02
C THR A 99 -25.52 4.03 5.03
N GLY A 100 -25.06 3.62 6.22
CA GLY A 100 -24.08 2.55 6.35
C GLY A 100 -24.62 1.20 5.85
N HIS A 101 -25.88 0.90 6.13
CA HIS A 101 -26.53 -0.32 5.67
C HIS A 101 -26.62 -0.40 4.14
N ILE A 102 -27.09 0.68 3.49
CA ILE A 102 -27.20 0.73 2.01
C ILE A 102 -25.82 0.64 1.36
N ILE A 103 -24.83 1.35 1.90
CA ILE A 103 -23.45 1.29 1.41
C ILE A 103 -22.92 -0.14 1.52
N ASN A 104 -23.09 -0.80 2.67
CA ASN A 104 -22.63 -2.17 2.87
C ASN A 104 -23.32 -3.16 1.92
N MET A 105 -24.62 -3.01 1.68
CA MET A 105 -25.33 -3.81 0.69
C MET A 105 -24.73 -3.64 -0.71
N LYS A 106 -24.45 -2.40 -1.12
CA LYS A 106 -23.89 -2.12 -2.44
C LYS A 106 -22.45 -2.59 -2.59
N ILE A 107 -21.65 -2.46 -1.53
CA ILE A 107 -20.31 -3.05 -1.48
C ILE A 107 -20.41 -4.57 -1.62
N PHE A 108 -21.29 -5.22 -0.85
CA PHE A 108 -21.48 -6.66 -0.91
C PHE A 108 -21.88 -7.15 -2.31
N GLU A 109 -22.82 -6.47 -2.98
CA GLU A 109 -23.18 -6.76 -4.37
C GLU A 109 -21.96 -6.66 -5.31
N LYS A 110 -21.12 -5.64 -5.17
CA LYS A 110 -19.91 -5.47 -5.98
C LYS A 110 -18.84 -6.54 -5.69
N VAL A 111 -18.66 -6.92 -4.42
CA VAL A 111 -17.71 -7.98 -4.03
C VAL A 111 -18.07 -9.31 -4.67
N LEU A 112 -19.36 -9.63 -4.78
CA LEU A 112 -19.82 -10.84 -5.49
C LEU A 112 -19.46 -10.83 -6.97
N MET A 113 -19.35 -9.65 -7.60
CA MET A 113 -19.01 -9.53 -9.02
C MET A 113 -17.49 -9.47 -9.27
N LYS A 114 -16.70 -8.90 -8.36
CA LYS A 114 -15.23 -8.75 -8.48
C LYS A 114 -14.51 -9.04 -7.15
N PRO A 115 -14.25 -10.32 -6.83
CA PRO A 115 -13.67 -10.72 -5.53
C PRO A 115 -12.24 -10.21 -5.28
N SER A 116 -11.41 -10.08 -6.33
CA SER A 116 -10.03 -9.54 -6.28
C SER A 116 -9.90 -8.18 -5.62
N LEU A 117 -10.82 -7.26 -5.93
CA LEU A 117 -10.84 -5.91 -5.35
C LEU A 117 -10.93 -5.93 -3.83
N TYR A 118 -11.59 -6.97 -3.30
CA TYR A 118 -11.77 -7.16 -1.87
C TYR A 118 -10.65 -7.98 -1.22
N THR A 119 -10.03 -8.91 -1.97
CA THR A 119 -8.95 -9.76 -1.44
C THR A 119 -7.66 -9.01 -1.18
N VAL A 120 -7.39 -7.92 -1.91
CA VAL A 120 -6.26 -7.01 -1.63
C VAL A 120 -6.40 -6.39 -0.23
N GLY A 121 -7.62 -6.02 0.19
CA GLY A 121 -7.88 -5.43 1.51
C GLY A 121 -7.86 -6.45 2.68
N GLN A 122 -8.09 -7.74 2.42
CA GLN A 122 -8.13 -8.77 3.47
C GLN A 122 -6.82 -9.52 3.70
N ARG A 123 -5.88 -9.53 2.75
CA ARG A 123 -4.56 -10.17 2.94
C ARG A 123 -3.77 -9.62 4.12
N ASP A 124 -4.02 -8.36 4.47
CA ASP A 124 -3.28 -7.62 5.50
C ASP A 124 -3.55 -8.07 6.95
N ARG A 125 -4.47 -9.03 7.18
CA ARG A 125 -4.78 -9.45 8.56
C ARG A 125 -4.18 -10.78 9.02
N ASN A 126 -3.85 -11.72 8.15
CA ASN A 126 -3.39 -13.05 8.62
C ASN A 126 -2.44 -13.81 7.68
N THR A 127 -2.11 -13.28 6.50
CA THR A 127 -1.16 -13.97 5.60
C THR A 127 0.22 -13.35 5.80
N PHE A 128 0.88 -13.75 6.89
CA PHE A 128 2.34 -13.82 6.86
C PHE A 128 2.68 -14.69 5.64
N LYS A 129 3.04 -14.05 4.51
CA LYS A 129 3.61 -14.72 3.35
C LYS A 129 4.65 -15.69 3.91
N GLY A 130 4.44 -16.97 3.62
CA GLY A 130 5.13 -18.09 4.28
C GLY A 130 6.60 -17.81 4.44
N HIS A 131 7.16 -18.24 5.58
CA HIS A 131 8.57 -18.05 5.94
C HIS A 131 9.45 -18.13 4.69
N LYS A 132 9.93 -16.97 4.22
CA LYS A 132 10.86 -16.91 3.11
C LYS A 132 12.08 -17.70 3.59
N SER A 133 12.31 -18.88 3.01
CA SER A 133 13.41 -19.73 3.45
C SER A 133 14.70 -18.93 3.28
N LEU A 134 15.49 -18.83 4.35
CA LEU A 134 16.72 -18.06 4.33
C LEU A 134 17.58 -18.50 3.14
N THR A 135 17.83 -17.59 2.21
CA THR A 135 18.60 -17.90 1.01
C THR A 135 20.09 -17.76 1.30
N MET A 136 20.94 -18.50 0.58
CA MET A 136 22.40 -18.40 0.76
C MET A 136 22.93 -16.98 0.53
N ASN A 137 22.23 -16.17 -0.26
CA ASN A 137 22.55 -14.76 -0.49
C ASN A 137 22.41 -13.91 0.77
N GLU A 138 21.41 -14.19 1.61
CA GLU A 138 21.18 -13.49 2.88
C GLU A 138 22.23 -13.91 3.94
N LEU A 139 22.73 -15.15 3.88
CA LEU A 139 23.81 -15.69 4.75
C LEU A 139 25.21 -15.21 4.37
N LYS A 140 25.42 -14.71 3.14
CA LYS A 140 26.73 -14.31 2.63
C LYS A 140 27.41 -13.27 3.53
N GLY A 141 26.64 -12.35 4.12
CA GLY A 141 27.17 -11.33 5.04
C GLY A 141 27.86 -11.93 6.26
N ILE A 142 27.26 -12.96 6.88
CA ILE A 142 27.82 -13.64 8.06
C ILE A 142 29.13 -14.34 7.70
N PHE A 143 29.16 -15.05 6.58
CA PHE A 143 30.38 -15.71 6.11
C PHE A 143 31.48 -14.71 5.73
N MET A 144 31.11 -13.56 5.15
CA MET A 144 32.07 -12.52 4.80
C MET A 144 32.74 -11.92 6.05
N VAL A 145 31.97 -11.62 7.09
CA VAL A 145 32.49 -11.16 8.39
C VAL A 145 33.41 -12.22 9.01
N MET A 146 33.02 -13.49 8.95
CA MET A 146 33.83 -14.59 9.49
C MET A 146 35.18 -14.73 8.77
N ILE A 147 35.20 -14.65 7.43
CA ILE A 147 36.43 -14.71 6.63
C ILE A 147 37.34 -13.52 6.95
N ILE A 148 36.79 -12.30 7.00
CA ILE A 148 37.57 -11.09 7.35
C ILE A 148 38.17 -11.23 8.75
N GLY A 149 37.39 -11.74 9.71
CA GLY A 149 37.87 -12.01 11.07
C GLY A 149 39.05 -12.99 11.10
N HIS A 150 38.99 -14.06 10.31
CA HIS A 150 40.09 -15.04 10.23
C HIS A 150 41.34 -14.46 9.58
N ILE A 151 41.20 -13.65 8.53
CA ILE A 151 42.33 -12.98 7.88
C ILE A 151 43.02 -12.03 8.87
N MET A 152 42.24 -11.22 9.61
CA MET A 152 42.81 -10.32 10.62
C MET A 152 43.52 -11.08 11.73
N ALA A 153 42.91 -12.16 12.26
CA ALA A 153 43.54 -12.98 13.29
C ALA A 153 44.86 -13.60 12.81
N GLY A 154 44.90 -14.11 11.57
CA GLY A 154 46.11 -14.63 10.96
C GLY A 154 47.20 -13.56 10.80
N MET A 155 46.84 -12.35 10.38
CA MET A 155 47.78 -11.23 10.30
C MET A 155 48.36 -10.86 11.68
N PHE A 156 47.53 -10.82 12.72
CA PHE A 156 48.00 -10.54 14.08
C PHE A 156 48.96 -11.61 14.58
N ALA A 157 48.65 -12.90 14.36
CA ALA A 157 49.53 -14.00 14.76
C ALA A 157 50.90 -13.94 14.05
N LEU A 158 50.93 -13.62 12.75
CA LEU A 158 52.18 -13.47 12.01
C LEU A 158 52.99 -12.26 12.49
N LEU A 159 52.33 -11.14 12.79
CA LEU A 159 52.98 -9.95 13.34
C LEU A 159 53.58 -10.23 14.72
N GLU A 160 52.86 -10.95 15.58
CA GLU A 160 53.33 -11.35 16.91
C GLU A 160 54.55 -12.27 16.80
N GLN A 161 54.51 -13.27 15.92
CA GLN A 161 55.64 -14.18 15.69
C GLN A 161 56.86 -13.45 15.13
N TRP A 162 56.66 -12.50 14.21
CA TRP A 162 57.75 -11.67 13.67
C TRP A 162 58.37 -10.77 14.74
N TYR A 163 57.54 -10.12 15.57
CA TYR A 163 57.99 -9.30 16.68
C TYR A 163 58.82 -10.11 17.68
N PHE A 164 58.33 -11.29 18.06
CA PHE A 164 59.02 -12.18 19.00
C PHE A 164 60.37 -12.66 18.46
N HIS A 165 60.50 -12.90 17.16
CA HIS A 165 61.76 -13.37 16.56
C HIS A 165 62.84 -12.30 16.45
N TYR A 166 62.47 -11.03 16.32
CA TYR A 166 63.42 -9.92 16.10
C TYR A 166 63.75 -9.13 17.36
N PHE A 167 62.85 -9.09 18.34
CA PHE A 167 62.99 -8.27 19.55
C PHE A 167 63.14 -9.07 20.84
N HIS A 168 63.07 -10.40 20.77
CA HIS A 168 63.40 -11.32 21.86
C HIS A 168 64.41 -12.38 21.41
#